data_AF-A0A7Z7FE46-F1
#
_entry.id   AF-A0A7Z7FE46-F1
#
_cell.length_a   1.000
_cell.length_b   1.000
_cell.length_c   1.000
_cell.angle_alpha   90.00
_cell.angle_beta   90.00
_cell.angle_gamma   90.00
#
_symmetry.space_group_name_H-M   'P 1'
#
loop_
_entity.id
_entity.type
_entity.pdbx_description
1 polymer ?
#
loop_
_entity_poly.entity_id
_entity_poly.type
_entity_poly.pdbx_seq_one_letter_code
_entity_poly.pdbx_strand_id
1 'polypeptide(L)' 'MDEYDPNKVYFRCNTCEFLFMEDPALFPVRCPQCGSEDVVRT' A
#
# COMPACT_ATOMS: atom_id res chain seq x y z
N MET A 1 -21.10 6.34 0.44
CA MET A 1 -20.15 7.35 0.95
C MET A 1 -18.85 6.60 1.07
N ASP A 2 -17.89 6.87 0.18
CA ASP A 2 -16.55 6.27 0.30
C ASP A 2 -15.98 6.66 1.66
N GLU A 3 -15.84 5.69 2.54
CA GLU A 3 -15.29 5.85 3.87
C GLU A 3 -13.82 6.26 3.70
N TYR A 4 -13.58 7.57 3.82
CA TYR A 4 -12.23 8.10 3.93
C TYR A 4 -11.63 7.53 5.22
N ASP A 5 -10.79 6.51 5.08
CA ASP A 5 -9.99 5.95 6.16
C ASP A 5 -8.76 6.86 6.38
N PRO A 6 -8.73 7.73 7.41
CA PRO A 6 -7.58 8.61 7.66
C PRO A 6 -6.32 7.84 8.05
N ASN A 7 -6.42 6.53 8.32
CA ASN A 7 -5.32 5.67 8.71
C ASN A 7 -4.59 5.04 7.52
N LYS A 8 -5.20 5.01 6.33
CA LYS A 8 -4.55 4.49 5.13
C LYS A 8 -3.57 5.52 4.58
N VAL A 9 -2.39 5.07 4.20
CA VAL A 9 -1.35 5.90 3.58
C VAL A 9 -0.98 5.35 2.22
N TYR A 10 -0.40 6.18 1.36
CA TYR A 10 0.03 5.73 0.05
C TYR A 10 1.33 4.91 0.14
N PHE A 11 1.32 3.79 -0.55
CA PHE A 11 2.46 2.93 -0.79
C PHE A 11 2.72 2.81 -2.28
N ARG A 12 3.99 2.79 -2.66
CA ARG A 12 4.46 2.46 -4.01
C ARG A 12 5.20 1.13 -3.96
N CYS A 13 4.80 0.19 -4.79
CA CYS A 13 5.60 -1.03 -4.99
C CYS A 13 6.83 -0.73 -5.84
N ASN A 14 8.02 -1.09 -5.39
CA ASN A 14 9.25 -0.91 -6.19
C ASN A 14 9.36 -1.96 -7.31
N THR A 15 8.64 -3.08 -7.21
CA THR A 15 8.70 -4.17 -8.19
C THR A 15 7.87 -3.88 -9.45
N CYS A 16 6.63 -3.41 -9.29
CA CYS A 16 5.71 -3.14 -10.40
C CYS A 16 5.30 -1.66 -10.52
N GLU A 17 5.88 -0.80 -9.67
CA GLU A 17 5.62 0.64 -9.64
C GLU A 17 4.17 1.05 -9.34
N PHE A 18 3.34 0.09 -8.91
CA PHE A 18 1.94 0.32 -8.60
C PHE A 18 1.77 1.12 -7.31
N LEU A 19 0.90 2.12 -7.35
CA LEU A 19 0.56 2.98 -6.21
C LEU A 19 -0.78 2.55 -5.61
N PHE A 20 -0.81 2.30 -4.31
CA PHE A 20 -2.01 1.84 -3.60
C PHE A 20 -2.07 2.43 -2.19
N MET A 21 -3.25 2.42 -1.57
CA MET A 21 -3.43 2.89 -0.19
C MET A 21 -3.68 1.70 0.71
N GLU A 22 -2.92 1.61 1.79
CA GLU A 22 -3.07 0.54 2.79
C GLU A 22 -2.79 1.05 4.20
N ASP A 23 -3.23 0.28 5.20
CA ASP A 23 -2.94 0.59 6.60
C ASP A 23 -1.48 0.23 6.92
N PRO A 24 -0.63 1.19 7.35
CA PRO A 24 0.76 0.92 7.69
C PRO A 24 0.92 -0.02 8.89
N ALA A 25 -0.14 -0.25 9.69
CA ALA A 25 -0.15 -1.22 10.78
C ALA A 25 -0.32 -2.68 10.28
N LEU A 26 -0.77 -2.90 9.05
CA LEU A 26 -0.86 -4.22 8.43
C LEU A 26 0.50 -4.64 7.87
N PHE A 27 1.42 -4.99 8.76
CA PHE A 27 2.74 -5.49 8.39
C PHE A 27 2.76 -7.03 8.32
N PRO A 28 3.31 -7.65 7.25
CA PRO A 28 3.94 -7.00 6.09
C PRO A 28 2.92 -6.46 5.08
N VAL A 29 3.15 -5.22 4.60
CA VAL A 29 2.34 -4.62 3.53
C VAL A 29 2.74 -5.26 2.21
N ARG A 30 1.76 -5.82 1.50
CA ARG A 30 1.97 -6.50 0.21
C ARG A 30 1.32 -5.73 -0.92
N CYS A 31 2.02 -5.61 -2.04
CA CYS A 31 1.46 -5.03 -3.24
C CYS A 31 0.27 -5.86 -3.74
N PRO A 32 -0.93 -5.29 -3.89
CA PRO A 32 -2.12 -6.03 -4.33
C PRO A 32 -2.05 -6.49 -5.79
N GLN A 33 -1.15 -5.90 -6.59
CA GLN A 33 -1.02 -6.22 -8.02
C GLN A 33 -0.03 -7.35 -8.32
N CYS A 34 1.07 -7.46 -7.56
CA CYS A 34 2.11 -8.45 -7.81
C CYS A 34 2.48 -9.33 -6.60
N GLY A 35 1.96 -9.01 -5.41
CA GLY A 35 2.24 -9.73 -4.16
C GLY A 35 3.60 -9.41 -3.52
N SER A 36 4.39 -8.51 -4.11
CA SER A 36 5.70 -8.12 -3.56
C SER A 36 5.56 -7.38 -2.22
N GLU A 37 6.48 -7.67 -1.29
CA GLU A 37 6.64 -6.97 -0.01
C GLU A 37 7.61 -5.77 -0.12
N ASP A 38 8.23 -5.59 -1.28
CA ASP A 38 9.10 -4.43 -1.59
C ASP A 38 8.23 -3.22 -1.97
N VAL A 39 7.69 -2.59 -0.94
CA VAL A 39 6.83 -1.41 -1.03
C VAL A 39 7.39 -0.30 -0.15
N VAL A 40 7.34 0.95 -0.64
CA VAL A 40 7.77 2.15 0.08
C VAL A 40 6.60 3.07 0.32
N ARG A 41 6.53 3.62 1.54
CA ARG A 41 5.55 4.65 1.86
C ARG A 41 5.93 5.95 1.16
N THR A 42 4.97 6.56 0.47
CA THR A 42 5.14 7.84 -0.25
C THR A 42 4.47 8.97 0.50
#